data_AF-A0A3D4IIW3-F1
#
_entry.id   AF-A0A3D4IIW3-F1
#
_cell.length_a   1.000
_cell.length_b   1.000
_cell.length_c   1.000
_cell.angle_alpha   90.00
_cell.angle_beta   90.00
_cell.angle_gamma   90.00
#
_symmetry.space_group_name_H-M   'P 1'
#
loop_
_entity.id
_entity.type
_entity.pdbx_description
1 polymer ?
#
loop_
_entity_poly.entity_id
_entity_poly.type
_entity_poly.pdbx_seq_one_letter_code
_entity_poly.pdbx_strand_id
1 'polypeptide(L)'
;RKKEVIFEGLDDPFYIADFRKWQVIQPDIERLAGMGAQILCIEQERPHVPLERAVMGIRITPEMVGVQFHPEADPPGMAWHFIQPERQQAIKENFGEAKYQRIMSHLYDPNYLLKTYNSVLPNFLRNAILALRPQILQVV
;
A
#
# COMPACT_ATOMS: atom_id res chain seq x y z
N ARG A 1 -14.46 -5.77 12.07
CA ARG A 1 -12.98 -5.95 12.03
C ARG A 1 -12.35 -4.77 12.76
N LYS A 2 -11.34 -4.99 13.61
CA LYS A 2 -10.59 -3.89 14.23
C LYS A 2 -9.87 -3.13 13.11
N LYS A 3 -10.03 -1.80 13.03
CA LYS A 3 -9.30 -0.98 12.06
C LYS A 3 -7.81 -1.07 12.44
N GLU A 4 -7.00 -1.55 11.51
CA GLU A 4 -5.56 -1.68 11.70
C GLU A 4 -4.95 -0.28 11.83
N VAL A 5 -4.10 -0.07 12.84
CA VAL A 5 -3.59 1.26 13.21
C VAL A 5 -2.71 1.85 12.11
N ILE A 6 -1.98 1.03 11.38
CA ILE A 6 -1.17 1.53 10.26
C ILE A 6 -2.02 2.05 9.10
N PHE A 7 -3.31 1.67 9.02
CA PHE A 7 -4.26 2.15 8.00
C PHE A 7 -5.20 3.25 8.52
N GLU A 8 -4.90 3.82 9.69
CA GLU A 8 -5.63 4.98 10.19
C GLU A 8 -5.48 6.17 9.22
N GLY A 9 -6.59 6.85 8.93
CA GLY A 9 -6.66 7.92 7.93
C GLY A 9 -6.89 7.47 6.48
N LEU A 10 -6.87 6.17 6.20
CA LEU A 10 -7.17 5.62 4.87
C LEU A 10 -8.64 5.26 4.69
N ASP A 11 -9.10 5.38 3.44
CA ASP A 11 -10.40 4.93 2.94
C ASP A 11 -10.42 3.39 2.78
N ASP A 12 -11.60 2.79 2.63
CA ASP A 12 -11.76 1.39 2.25
C ASP A 12 -12.68 1.30 1.01
N PRO A 13 -12.14 1.05 -0.20
CA PRO A 13 -10.72 0.78 -0.50
C PRO A 13 -9.84 2.03 -0.50
N PHE A 14 -8.51 1.85 -0.46
CA PHE A 14 -7.50 2.91 -0.61
C PHE A 14 -6.58 2.67 -1.81
N TYR A 15 -5.93 3.74 -2.29
CA TYR A 15 -5.00 3.69 -3.42
C TYR A 15 -3.58 3.36 -2.98
N ILE A 16 -2.92 2.49 -3.75
CA ILE A 16 -1.55 2.04 -3.48
C ILE A 16 -0.70 2.11 -4.75
N ALA A 17 0.61 2.09 -4.58
CA ALA A 17 1.55 1.80 -5.66
C ALA A 17 1.95 0.32 -5.58
N ASP A 18 1.82 -0.41 -6.68
CA ASP A 18 2.15 -1.83 -6.75
C ASP A 18 2.88 -2.14 -8.05
N PHE A 19 4.06 -2.73 -7.93
CA PHE A 19 4.98 -3.08 -9.02
C PHE A 19 5.50 -4.50 -8.84
N ARG A 20 4.61 -5.49 -8.83
CA ARG A 20 4.95 -6.90 -8.57
C ARG A 20 4.83 -7.81 -9.80
N LYS A 21 5.69 -8.83 -9.83
CA LYS A 21 5.62 -9.97 -10.79
C LYS A 21 4.89 -11.19 -10.20
N TRP A 22 4.76 -11.23 -8.88
CA TRP A 22 4.19 -12.35 -8.13
C TRP A 22 3.12 -11.83 -7.19
N GLN A 23 2.12 -12.65 -6.91
CA GLN A 23 1.05 -12.31 -5.98
C GLN A 23 0.82 -13.43 -4.96
N VAL A 24 0.69 -13.05 -3.69
CA VAL A 24 0.25 -13.96 -2.63
C VAL A 24 -1.26 -14.18 -2.74
N ILE A 25 -1.64 -15.42 -3.05
CA ILE A 25 -3.03 -15.92 -3.13
C ILE A 25 -3.16 -17.18 -2.29
N GLN A 26 -4.40 -17.58 -1.97
CA GLN A 26 -4.70 -18.83 -1.25
C GLN A 26 -3.84 -19.07 0.01
N PRO A 27 -3.79 -18.12 0.96
CA PRO A 27 -3.03 -18.31 2.19
C PRO A 27 -3.60 -19.49 3.00
N ASP A 28 -2.72 -20.27 3.63
CA ASP A 28 -3.11 -21.29 4.59
C ASP A 28 -3.67 -20.64 5.87
N ILE A 29 -5.00 -20.60 5.96
CA ILE A 29 -5.71 -19.91 7.03
C ILE A 29 -5.49 -20.58 8.39
N GLU A 30 -5.40 -21.90 8.44
CA GLU A 30 -5.16 -22.63 9.69
C GLU A 30 -3.77 -22.32 10.22
N ARG A 31 -2.77 -22.29 9.33
CA ARG A 31 -1.40 -21.91 9.70
C ARG A 31 -1.32 -20.44 10.16
N LEU A 32 -1.98 -19.51 9.46
CA LEU A 32 -2.01 -18.11 9.88
C LEU A 32 -2.65 -17.95 11.26
N ALA A 33 -3.77 -18.62 11.50
CA ALA A 33 -4.45 -18.61 12.79
C ALA A 33 -3.57 -19.22 13.91
N GLY A 34 -2.89 -20.34 13.63
CA GLY A 34 -1.96 -20.97 14.57
C GLY A 34 -0.75 -20.10 14.94
N MET A 35 -0.36 -19.18 14.05
CA MET A 35 0.68 -18.18 14.32
C MET A 35 0.15 -16.91 15.02
N GLY A 36 -1.17 -16.75 15.15
CA GLY A 36 -1.79 -15.49 15.57
C GLY A 36 -1.72 -14.38 14.51
N ALA A 37 -1.37 -14.72 13.27
CA ALA A 37 -1.26 -13.78 12.16
C ALA A 37 -2.64 -13.41 11.60
N GLN A 38 -2.76 -12.21 11.04
CA GLN A 38 -4.03 -11.69 10.53
C GLN A 38 -3.86 -11.05 9.16
N ILE A 39 -4.74 -11.41 8.22
CA ILE A 39 -4.87 -10.70 6.94
C ILE A 39 -5.52 -9.34 7.19
N LEU A 40 -4.84 -8.28 6.76
CA LEU A 40 -5.23 -6.89 7.01
C LEU A 40 -6.04 -6.31 5.85
N CYS A 41 -5.58 -6.55 4.62
CA CYS A 41 -6.25 -6.10 3.41
C CYS A 41 -6.00 -7.07 2.26
N ILE A 42 -6.91 -7.04 1.28
CA ILE A 42 -6.87 -7.83 0.05
C ILE A 42 -7.13 -6.88 -1.12
N GLU A 43 -6.69 -7.27 -2.31
CA GLU A 43 -6.81 -6.46 -3.52
C GLU A 43 -8.30 -6.16 -3.80
N GLN A 44 -8.62 -5.02 -4.43
CA GLN A 44 -10.00 -4.75 -4.84
C GLN A 44 -10.49 -5.81 -5.84
N GLU A 45 -11.78 -6.12 -5.81
CA GLU A 45 -12.39 -7.00 -6.80
C GLU A 45 -12.30 -6.39 -8.21
N ARG A 46 -11.91 -7.21 -9.19
CA ARG A 46 -11.76 -6.82 -10.60
C ARG A 46 -12.51 -7.84 -11.47
N PRO A 47 -13.81 -7.65 -11.74
CA PRO A 47 -14.64 -8.62 -12.47
C PRO A 47 -14.10 -8.96 -13.87
N HIS A 48 -13.38 -8.02 -14.48
CA HIS A 48 -12.82 -8.16 -15.83
C HIS A 48 -11.43 -8.82 -15.89
N VAL A 49 -10.84 -9.18 -14.74
CA VAL A 49 -9.52 -9.81 -14.65
C VAL A 49 -9.71 -11.21 -14.03
N PRO A 50 -9.39 -12.30 -14.75
CA PRO A 50 -9.60 -13.66 -14.27
C PRO A 50 -8.50 -14.11 -13.30
N LEU A 51 -8.15 -13.25 -12.33
CA LEU A 51 -7.17 -13.53 -11.29
C LEU A 51 -7.83 -13.43 -9.91
N GLU A 52 -7.48 -14.35 -9.02
CA GLU A 52 -7.89 -14.30 -7.62
C GLU A 52 -7.37 -13.04 -6.94
N ARG A 53 -8.15 -12.50 -5.98
CA ARG A 53 -7.77 -11.33 -5.19
C ARG A 53 -6.56 -11.68 -4.33
N ALA A 54 -5.48 -10.92 -4.50
CA ALA A 54 -4.28 -11.14 -3.72
C ALA A 54 -4.40 -10.60 -2.28
N VAL A 55 -3.67 -11.21 -1.35
CA VAL A 55 -3.51 -10.71 0.02
C VAL A 55 -2.57 -9.51 0.05
N MET A 56 -3.07 -8.31 0.29
CA MET A 56 -2.26 -7.09 0.16
C MET A 56 -1.49 -6.73 1.44
N GLY A 57 -1.95 -7.18 2.61
CA GLY A 57 -1.28 -6.93 3.88
C GLY A 57 -1.56 -8.01 4.92
N ILE A 58 -0.55 -8.35 5.71
CA ILE A 58 -0.60 -9.33 6.80
C ILE A 58 0.11 -8.78 8.02
N ARG A 59 -0.53 -8.85 9.18
CA ARG A 59 0.11 -8.72 10.48
C ARG A 59 0.61 -10.09 10.92
N ILE A 60 1.92 -10.25 10.97
CA ILE A 60 2.57 -11.52 11.32
C ILE A 60 2.70 -11.63 12.84
N THR A 61 3.14 -10.54 13.47
CA THR A 61 3.20 -10.39 14.93
C THR A 61 2.71 -8.98 15.32
N PRO A 62 2.57 -8.63 16.60
CA PRO A 62 2.28 -7.25 16.99
C PRO A 62 3.29 -6.22 16.43
N GLU A 63 4.55 -6.62 16.24
CA GLU A 63 5.66 -5.79 15.75
C GLU A 63 5.91 -5.95 14.24
N MET A 64 5.52 -7.07 13.63
CA MET A 64 5.83 -7.38 12.24
C MET A 64 4.60 -7.29 11.34
N VAL A 65 4.68 -6.43 10.32
CA VAL A 65 3.69 -6.30 9.26
C VAL A 65 4.35 -6.46 7.90
N GLY A 66 3.73 -7.24 7.01
CA GLY A 66 4.11 -7.35 5.61
C GLY A 66 3.02 -6.79 4.70
N VAL A 67 3.42 -6.11 3.63
CA VAL A 67 2.52 -5.60 2.58
C VAL A 67 3.06 -5.98 1.21
N GLN A 68 2.19 -6.21 0.23
CA GLN A 68 2.57 -6.47 -1.18
C GLN A 68 2.73 -5.20 -2.02
N PHE A 69 2.24 -4.07 -1.51
CA PHE A 69 2.35 -2.76 -2.15
C PHE A 69 3.51 -1.95 -1.58
N HIS A 70 3.80 -0.81 -2.20
CA HIS A 70 4.89 0.09 -1.85
C HIS A 70 4.36 1.32 -1.07
N PRO A 71 4.20 1.24 0.27
CA PRO A 71 3.80 2.40 1.08
C PRO A 71 4.84 3.52 1.12
N GLU A 72 6.07 3.23 0.70
CA GLU A 72 7.18 4.18 0.55
C GLU A 72 7.09 5.03 -0.72
N ALA A 73 6.24 4.64 -1.67
CA ALA A 73 6.17 5.28 -2.98
C ALA A 73 5.69 6.72 -2.87
N ASP A 74 6.61 7.67 -3.11
CA ASP A 74 6.36 9.09 -2.98
C ASP A 74 5.80 9.66 -4.30
N PRO A 75 4.59 10.26 -4.31
CA PRO A 75 4.00 10.74 -5.56
C PRO A 75 4.87 11.77 -6.32
N PRO A 76 5.53 12.74 -5.68
CA PRO A 76 6.41 13.69 -6.38
C PRO A 76 7.61 13.04 -7.08
N GLY A 77 8.33 12.14 -6.40
CA GLY A 77 9.47 11.42 -6.97
C GLY A 77 9.05 10.49 -8.09
N MET A 78 7.92 9.79 -7.95
CA MET A 78 7.34 9.00 -9.03
C MET A 78 6.98 9.85 -10.25
N ALA A 79 6.36 11.01 -10.05
CA ALA A 79 6.01 11.92 -11.15
C ALA A 79 7.27 12.40 -11.87
N TRP A 80 8.32 12.77 -11.13
CA TRP A 80 9.60 13.15 -11.71
C TRP A 80 10.20 12.02 -12.57
N HIS A 81 10.18 10.78 -12.07
CA HIS A 81 10.65 9.62 -12.81
C HIS A 81 9.84 9.34 -14.09
N PHE A 82 8.51 9.47 -14.05
CA PHE A 82 7.64 9.15 -15.18
C PHE A 82 7.56 10.25 -16.26
N ILE A 83 8.05 11.46 -15.98
CA ILE A 83 8.20 12.52 -16.98
C ILE A 83 9.47 12.33 -17.84
N GLN A 84 10.44 11.53 -17.37
CA GLN A 84 11.66 11.28 -18.15
C GLN A 84 11.29 10.60 -19.50
N PRO A 85 11.81 11.09 -20.65
CA PRO A 85 11.37 10.64 -21.97
C PRO A 85 11.40 9.13 -22.16
N GLU A 86 12.46 8.46 -21.71
CA GLU A 86 12.61 7.01 -21.81
C GLU A 86 11.53 6.25 -21.02
N ARG A 87 11.23 6.70 -19.81
CA ARG A 87 10.20 6.09 -18.94
C ARG A 87 8.80 6.38 -19.44
N GLN A 88 8.56 7.61 -19.86
CA GLN A 88 7.30 8.02 -20.47
C GLN A 88 7.01 7.17 -21.71
N GLN A 89 7.98 7.05 -22.62
CA GLN A 89 7.85 6.26 -23.84
C GLN A 89 7.59 4.79 -23.52
N ALA A 90 8.36 4.20 -22.60
CA ALA A 90 8.15 2.81 -22.18
C ALA A 90 6.74 2.57 -21.61
N ILE A 91 6.19 3.49 -20.81
CA ILE A 91 4.83 3.35 -20.26
C ILE A 91 3.79 3.46 -21.40
N LYS A 92 3.97 4.42 -22.32
CA LYS A 92 3.06 4.62 -23.44
C LYS A 92 3.04 3.43 -24.40
N GLU A 93 4.20 2.84 -24.69
CA GLU A 93 4.31 1.67 -25.56
C GLU A 93 3.68 0.42 -24.94
N ASN A 94 3.89 0.20 -23.63
CA ASN A 94 3.38 -1.00 -22.96
C ASN A 94 1.90 -0.90 -22.55
N PHE A 95 1.42 0.31 -22.21
CA PHE A 95 0.10 0.49 -21.61
C PHE A 95 -0.79 1.55 -22.27
N GLY A 96 -0.28 2.29 -23.26
CA GLY A 96 -1.00 3.32 -24.00
C GLY A 96 -1.00 4.70 -23.34
N GLU A 97 -1.21 5.73 -24.18
CA GLU A 97 -1.25 7.14 -23.77
C GLU A 97 -2.28 7.40 -22.67
N ALA A 98 -3.49 6.85 -22.80
CA ALA A 98 -4.56 7.05 -21.82
C ALA A 98 -4.19 6.52 -20.43
N LYS A 99 -3.43 5.41 -20.35
CA LYS A 99 -2.94 4.89 -19.07
C LYS A 99 -1.90 5.82 -18.48
N TYR A 100 -0.95 6.30 -19.29
CA TYR A 100 0.08 7.24 -18.85
C TYR A 100 -0.54 8.51 -18.26
N GLN A 101 -1.46 9.15 -18.98
CA GLN A 101 -2.13 10.37 -18.52
C GLN A 101 -2.86 10.16 -17.19
N ARG A 102 -3.55 9.02 -17.04
CA ARG A 102 -4.21 8.67 -15.78
C ARG A 102 -3.24 8.43 -14.62
N ILE A 103 -2.10 7.79 -14.88
CA ILE A 103 -1.05 7.63 -13.86
C ILE A 103 -0.58 9.01 -13.40
N MET A 104 -0.24 9.90 -14.34
CA MET A 104 0.22 11.24 -14.02
C MET A 104 -0.84 12.03 -13.25
N SER A 105 -2.11 12.00 -13.67
CA SER A 105 -3.18 12.72 -12.97
C SER A 105 -3.36 12.22 -11.53
N HIS A 106 -3.30 10.91 -11.29
CA HIS A 106 -3.42 10.34 -9.95
C HIS A 106 -2.22 10.69 -9.05
N LEU A 107 -1.01 10.84 -9.60
CA LEU A 107 0.16 11.22 -8.81
C LEU A 107 0.07 12.66 -8.29
N TYR A 108 -0.66 13.54 -8.99
CA TYR A 108 -0.89 14.93 -8.55
C TYR A 108 -2.14 15.11 -7.70
N ASP A 109 -3.02 14.12 -7.62
CA ASP A 109 -4.24 14.21 -6.82
C ASP A 109 -3.98 13.72 -5.37
N PRO A 110 -4.15 14.60 -4.36
CA PRO A 110 -3.89 14.25 -2.97
C PRO A 110 -4.84 13.17 -2.42
N ASN A 111 -5.94 12.86 -3.10
CA ASN A 111 -6.88 11.81 -2.69
C ASN A 111 -6.45 10.39 -3.07
N TYR A 112 -5.35 10.25 -3.82
CA TYR A 112 -4.82 8.97 -4.28
C TYR A 112 -3.64 8.52 -3.41
N LEU A 113 -2.49 8.26 -4.03
CA LEU A 113 -1.34 7.60 -3.39
C LEU A 113 -0.78 8.39 -2.20
N LEU A 114 -0.91 9.71 -2.21
CA LEU A 114 -0.40 10.58 -1.16
C LEU A 114 -0.95 10.23 0.23
N LYS A 115 -2.22 9.82 0.33
CA LYS A 115 -2.80 9.38 1.60
C LYS A 115 -2.06 8.17 2.17
N THR A 116 -1.78 7.17 1.34
CA THR A 116 -1.06 5.95 1.73
C THR A 116 0.37 6.27 2.15
N TYR A 117 1.07 7.09 1.37
CA TYR A 117 2.44 7.55 1.69
C TYR A 117 2.51 8.23 3.06
N ASN A 118 1.54 9.10 3.38
CA ASN A 118 1.47 9.83 4.64
C ASN A 118 0.94 9.01 5.83
N SER A 119 0.40 7.81 5.59
CA SER A 119 -0.26 7.03 6.64
C SER A 119 0.53 5.79 7.01
N VAL A 120 0.80 4.87 6.07
CA VAL A 120 1.19 3.49 6.42
C VAL A 120 2.51 3.44 7.19
N LEU A 121 3.60 3.94 6.61
CA LEU A 121 4.91 3.97 7.27
C LEU A 121 4.94 4.96 8.44
N PRO A 122 4.43 6.20 8.32
CA PRO A 122 4.42 7.14 9.44
C PRO A 122 3.65 6.62 10.65
N ASN A 123 2.48 5.99 10.45
CA ASN A 123 1.70 5.40 11.53
C ASN A 123 2.42 4.20 12.12
N PHE A 124 3.02 3.32 11.31
CA PHE A 124 3.83 2.21 11.83
C PHE A 124 4.94 2.69 12.75
N LEU A 125 5.74 3.66 12.30
CA LEU A 125 6.84 4.22 13.08
C LEU A 125 6.37 4.95 14.33
N ARG A 126 5.31 5.77 14.22
CA ARG A 126 4.71 6.46 15.37
C ARG A 126 4.27 5.46 16.43
N ASN A 127 3.57 4.40 16.04
CA ASN A 127 3.12 3.36 16.96
C ASN A 127 4.29 2.62 17.62
N ALA A 128 5.32 2.27 16.85
CA ALA A 128 6.52 1.62 17.39
C ALA A 128 7.23 2.52 18.42
N ILE A 129 7.39 3.82 18.12
CA ILE A 129 7.97 4.80 19.03
C ILE A 129 7.14 4.90 20.31
N LEU A 130 5.82 5.04 20.19
CA LEU A 130 4.92 5.14 21.34
C LEU A 130 4.95 3.89 22.23
N ALA A 131 5.01 2.70 21.63
CA ALA A 131 5.11 1.44 22.36
C ALA A 131 6.43 1.34 23.16
N LEU A 132 7.55 1.86 22.61
CA LEU A 132 8.87 1.81 23.25
C LEU A 132 9.17 3.00 24.16
N ARG A 133 8.45 4.12 23.98
CA ARG A 133 8.66 5.41 24.65
C ARG A 133 7.31 6.07 24.97
N PRO A 134 6.46 5.45 25.81
CA PRO A 134 5.13 5.99 26.12
C PRO A 134 5.15 7.38 26.76
N GLN A 135 6.26 7.76 27.40
CA GLN A 135 6.46 9.10 27.98
C GLN A 135 6.38 10.25 26.96
N ILE A 136 6.56 9.98 25.66
CA ILE A 136 6.47 11.02 24.61
C ILE A 136 5.06 11.62 24.54
N LEU A 137 4.02 10.86 24.92
CA LEU A 137 2.64 11.37 24.98
C LEU A 137 2.38 12.36 26.11
N GLN A 138 3.28 12.49 27.08
CA GLN A 138 3.10 13.40 28.23
C GLN A 138 3.66 14.80 27.97
N VAL A 139 4.29 15.02 26.82
CA VAL A 139 5.04 16.26 26.50
C VAL A 139 4.38 17.05 25.36
N VAL A 140 3.26 16.57 24.83
CA VAL A 140 2.49 17.21 23.74
C VAL A 140 1.09 17.56 24.21
#